data_AF-A0A8S3BM13-F1
#
_entry.id   AF-A0A8S3BM13-F1
#
_cell.length_a   1.000
_cell.length_b   1.000
_cell.length_c   1.000
_cell.angle_alpha   90.00
_cell.angle_beta   90.00
_cell.angle_gamma   90.00
#
_symmetry.space_group_name_H-M   'P 1'
#
loop_
_entity.id
_entity.type
_entity.pdbx_description
1 polymer ?
#
loop_
_entity_poly.entity_id
_entity_poly.type
_entity_poly.pdbx_seq_one_letter_code
_entity_poly.pdbx_strand_id
1 'polypeptide(L)' 'MKETAESYYGSTVKNAVVTVPAYFNDSQRQATKDAGQISGLNVLRVVNEPTAAALAYGL' A
#
# COMPACT_ATOMS: atom_id res chain seq x y z
N MET A 1 -2.81 4.45 -9.61
CA MET A 1 -3.57 3.66 -8.60
C MET A 1 -4.47 4.54 -7.74
N LYS A 2 -3.97 5.61 -7.10
CA LYS A 2 -4.83 6.57 -6.37
C LYS A 2 -5.94 7.14 -7.25
N GLU A 3 -5.58 7.78 -8.37
CA GLU A 3 -6.55 8.36 -9.32
C GLU A 3 -7.56 7.35 -9.85
N THR A 4 -7.12 6.11 -10.12
CA THR A 4 -7.99 5.01 -10.55
C THR A 4 -9.05 4.69 -9.49
N ALA A 5 -8.63 4.59 -8.22
CA ALA A 5 -9.56 4.35 -7.12
C ALA A 5 -10.49 5.54 -6.91
N GLU A 6 -9.98 6.78 -6.96
CA GLU A 6 -10.80 7.98 -6.84
C GLU A 6 -11.83 8.10 -7.98
N SER A 7 -11.44 7.76 -9.21
CA SER A 7 -12.36 7.72 -10.35
C SER A 7 -13.44 6.64 -10.20
N TYR A 8 -13.11 5.50 -9.61
CA TYR A 8 -14.07 4.42 -9.38
C TYR A 8 -15.06 4.77 -8.25
N TYR A 9 -14.58 5.35 -7.16
CA TYR A 9 -15.39 5.69 -5.99
C TYR A 9 -16.04 7.08 -6.04
N GLY A 10 -15.66 7.93 -7.00
CA GLY A 10 -16.14 9.31 -7.10
C GLY A 10 -15.80 10.19 -5.89
N SER A 11 -14.81 9.78 -5.09
CA SER A 11 -14.44 10.44 -3.84
C SER A 11 -12.93 10.37 -3.60
N THR A 12 -12.40 11.29 -2.79
CA THR A 12 -10.96 11.36 -2.50
C THR A 12 -10.50 10.17 -1.66
N VAL A 13 -9.46 9.48 -2.11
CA VAL A 13 -8.83 8.36 -1.40
C VAL A 13 -7.61 8.88 -0.65
N LYS A 14 -7.72 8.90 0.69
CA LYS A 14 -6.67 9.44 1.56
C LYS A 14 -5.80 8.37 2.23
N ASN A 15 -6.33 7.18 2.45
CA ASN A 15 -5.66 6.14 3.22
C ASN A 15 -5.40 4.92 2.33
N ALA A 16 -4.24 4.29 2.51
CA ALA A 16 -3.86 3.11 1.75
C ALA A 16 -3.06 2.10 2.59
N VAL A 17 -3.14 0.84 2.19
CA VAL A 17 -2.22 -0.22 2.58
C VAL A 17 -1.39 -0.56 1.35
N VAL A 18 -0.07 -0.67 1.52
CA VAL A 18 0.87 -0.90 0.41
C VAL A 18 1.62 -2.21 0.67
N THR A 19 1.80 -3.01 -0.38
CA THR A 19 2.56 -4.26 -0.29
C THR A 19 4.04 -4.04 -0.60
N VAL A 20 4.91 -4.85 0.01
CA VAL A 20 6.35 -4.92 -0.30
C VAL A 20 6.83 -6.38 -0.34
N PRO A 21 7.92 -6.67 -1.05
CA PRO A 21 8.54 -7.99 -1.00
C PRO A 21 8.93 -8.36 0.42
N ALA A 22 8.74 -9.62 0.80
CA ALA A 22 9.00 -10.08 2.18
C ALA A 22 10.48 -9.96 2.60
N TYR A 23 11.39 -9.88 1.64
CA TYR A 23 12.83 -9.75 1.86
C TYR A 23 13.32 -8.29 1.88
N PHE A 24 12.42 -7.29 1.77
CA PHE A 24 12.80 -5.89 1.90
C PHE A 24 13.32 -5.57 3.31
N ASN A 25 14.46 -4.89 3.37
CA ASN A 25 15.01 -4.38 4.61
C ASN A 25 14.27 -3.10 5.07
N ASP A 26 14.56 -2.63 6.29
CA ASP A 26 13.85 -1.48 6.87
C ASP A 26 13.94 -0.21 6.03
N SER A 27 15.09 0.08 5.41
CA SER A 27 15.27 1.26 4.57
C SER A 27 14.40 1.21 3.31
N GLN A 28 14.33 0.05 2.66
CA GLN A 28 13.48 -0.14 1.47
C GLN A 28 11.98 -0.06 1.83
N ARG A 29 11.59 -0.59 3.01
CA ARG A 29 10.22 -0.46 3.53
C ARG A 29 9.87 0.99 3.82
N GLN A 30 10.77 1.73 4.44
CA GLN A 30 10.59 3.15 4.73
C GLN A 30 10.49 3.96 3.44
N ALA A 31 11.38 3.75 2.47
CA ALA A 31 11.32 4.41 1.17
C ALA A 31 9.99 4.14 0.44
N THR A 32 9.45 2.92 0.54
CA THR A 32 8.13 2.58 -0.02
C THR A 32 7.00 3.32 0.68
N LYS A 33 7.07 3.44 2.02
CA LYS A 33 6.10 4.22 2.81
C LYS A 33 6.16 5.70 2.42
N ASP A 34 7.36 6.25 2.30
CA ASP A 34 7.60 7.65 1.91
C ASP A 34 7.08 7.91 0.50
N ALA A 35 7.26 6.98 -0.44
CA ALA A 35 6.68 7.07 -1.78
C ALA A 35 5.15 7.19 -1.76
N GLY A 36 4.49 6.44 -0.86
CA GLY A 36 3.04 6.58 -0.62
C GLY A 36 2.67 7.96 -0.08
N GLN A 37 3.44 8.49 0.87
CA GLN A 37 3.21 9.82 1.44
C GLN A 37 3.42 10.94 0.40
N ILE A 38 4.48 10.85 -0.41
CA ILE A 38 4.75 11.77 -1.53
C ILE A 38 3.59 11.73 -2.55
N SER A 39 2.99 10.56 -2.75
CA SER A 39 1.80 10.39 -3.60
C SER A 39 0.50 10.93 -2.97
N GLY A 40 0.58 11.59 -1.81
CA GLY A 40 -0.57 12.13 -1.09
C GLY A 40 -1.48 11.06 -0.51
N LEU A 41 -0.91 9.91 -0.12
CA LEU A 41 -1.59 8.83 0.58
C LEU A 41 -1.04 8.68 1.99
N ASN A 42 -1.94 8.56 2.97
CA ASN A 42 -1.60 8.12 4.31
C ASN A 42 -1.43 6.59 4.30
N VAL A 43 -0.18 6.12 4.36
CA VAL A 43 0.16 4.71 4.37
C VAL A 43 -0.07 4.14 5.77
N LEU A 44 -1.23 3.51 5.98
CA LEU A 44 -1.63 2.94 7.27
C LEU A 44 -0.79 1.73 7.67
N ARG A 45 -0.41 0.91 6.68
CA ARG A 45 0.41 -0.28 6.89
C ARG A 45 1.18 -0.64 5.61
N VAL A 46 2.40 -1.11 5.81
CA VAL A 46 3.20 -1.78 4.78
C VAL A 46 3.18 -3.29 5.06
N VAL A 47 2.55 -4.06 4.18
CA VAL A 47 2.29 -5.50 4.34
C VAL A 47 3.21 -6.29 3.42
N ASN A 48 3.66 -7.46 3.86
CA ASN A 48 4.45 -8.34 3.01
C ASN A 48 3.54 -8.97 1.95
N GLU A 49 3.96 -8.97 0.69
CA GLU A 49 3.23 -9.57 -0.44
C GLU A 49 2.74 -11.00 -0.18
N PRO A 50 3.57 -11.96 0.30
CA PRO A 50 3.07 -13.31 0.56
C PRO A 50 2.03 -13.36 1.68
N THR A 51 2.09 -12.43 2.65
CA THR A 51 1.05 -12.32 3.68
C THR A 51 -0.25 -11.79 3.09
N ALA A 52 -0.20 -10.78 2.21
CA ALA A 52 -1.38 -10.28 1.52
C ALA A 52 -2.02 -11.37 0.63
N ALA A 53 -1.21 -12.15 -0.07
CA ALA A 53 -1.69 -13.29 -0.87
C ALA A 53 -2.32 -14.38 0.01
N ALA A 54 -1.71 -14.72 1.15
CA ALA A 54 -2.26 -15.70 2.08
C ALA A 54 -3.60 -15.23 2.68
N LEU A 55 -3.73 -13.94 3.01
CA LEU A 55 -5.00 -13.37 3.48
C LEU A 55 -6.08 -13.44 2.40
N ALA A 56 -5.75 -13.18 1.14
CA ALA A 56 -6.69 -13.25 0.03
C ALA A 56 -7.12 -14.70 -0.28
N TYR A 57 -6.22 -15.67 -0.14
CA TYR A 57 -6.55 -17.09 -0.32
C TYR A 57 -7.43 -17.64 0.82
N GLY A 58 -7.21 -17.14 2.05
CA GLY A 58 -7.94 -17.59 3.23
C GLY A 58 -9.32 -16.96 3.43
N LEU A 59 -9.78 -16.11 2.50
CA LEU A 59 -11.05 -15.38 2.55
C LEU A 59 -12.02 -15.91 1.49
#